data_AF-A0A6J7QW26-F1
#
_entry.id   AF-A0A6J7QW26-F1
#
_cell.length_a   1.000
_cell.length_b   1.000
_cell.length_c   1.000
_cell.angle_alpha   90.00
_cell.angle_beta   90.00
_cell.angle_gamma   90.00
#
_symmetry.space_group_name_H-M   'P 1'
#
loop_
_entity.id
_entity.type
_entity.pdbx_description
1 polymer ?
#
loop_
_entity_poly.entity_id
_entity_poly.type
_entity_poly.pdbx_seq_one_letter_code
_entity_poly.pdbx_strand_id
1 'polypeptide(L)'
;MSSTDLPNLVTVLGNLSHFPEQADRMQQGLLNQQLLGRLLNSPTGFVTDSAFQSGDGHPLVANGATQFVGNSQGGILGGAASAISTEWSRVVLGVPGITYSLLLPRSSDWPQFASVFEQAYPDPADRLLAMQLIQLLWDRGENNGYAQHLTSDPYPGIPAKQVLMIEAFGDHQVANVSTEVLARTLGAAALQPTLASGRSKDVVPQWGLPGYTADAPITALLEMWDFGTPAPPTVNLPPTEPEYGQDPHGAGSREPKVLQEAFTFLFTGTPAFVCGGLACTSTVLSG
;
A
#
# COMPACT_ATOMS: atom_id res chain seq x y z
N MET A 1 12.73 1.63 -0.19
CA MET A 1 13.92 1.07 -0.88
C MET A 1 15.15 1.24 0.01
N SER A 2 16.03 0.23 0.08
CA SER A 2 17.27 0.34 0.86
C SER A 2 18.29 1.22 0.14
N SER A 3 19.15 1.92 0.87
CA SER A 3 20.26 2.68 0.27
C SER A 3 21.21 1.80 -0.52
N THR A 4 21.32 0.52 -0.15
CA THR A 4 22.11 -0.50 -0.86
C THR A 4 21.56 -0.84 -2.25
N ASP A 5 20.30 -0.52 -2.53
CA ASP A 5 19.66 -0.83 -3.82
C ASP A 5 19.85 0.29 -4.84
N LEU A 6 20.26 1.50 -4.40
CA LEU A 6 20.41 2.67 -5.29
C LEU A 6 21.37 2.42 -6.47
N PRO A 7 22.58 1.83 -6.29
CA PRO A 7 23.46 1.56 -7.42
C PRO A 7 22.86 0.57 -8.43
N ASN A 8 22.09 -0.41 -7.93
CA ASN A 8 21.39 -1.37 -8.78
C ASN A 8 20.29 -0.68 -9.58
N LEU A 9 19.48 0.15 -8.92
CA LEU A 9 18.38 0.86 -9.57
C LEU A 9 18.89 1.80 -10.68
N VAL A 10 19.99 2.52 -10.44
CA VAL A 10 20.61 3.36 -11.49
C VAL A 10 21.02 2.52 -12.70
N THR A 11 21.62 1.34 -12.48
CA THR A 11 21.96 0.40 -13.56
C THR A 11 20.72 -0.04 -14.33
N VAL A 12 19.64 -0.40 -13.62
CA VAL A 12 18.37 -0.82 -14.23
C VAL A 12 17.72 0.32 -15.03
N LEU A 13 17.65 1.54 -14.50
CA LEU A 13 17.06 2.68 -15.19
C LEU A 13 17.88 3.11 -16.41
N GLY A 14 19.20 2.91 -16.39
CA GLY A 14 20.08 3.14 -17.53
C GLY A 14 19.98 2.06 -18.62
N ASN A 15 19.55 0.84 -18.26
CA ASN A 15 19.29 -0.25 -19.19
C ASN A 15 18.27 -1.23 -18.61
N LEU A 16 17.02 -1.11 -19.06
CA LEU A 16 15.89 -1.90 -18.59
C LEU A 16 15.98 -3.40 -18.90
N SER A 17 16.96 -3.85 -19.69
CA SER A 17 17.23 -5.29 -19.83
C SER A 17 17.64 -5.94 -18.50
N HIS A 18 18.13 -5.15 -17.54
CA HIS A 18 18.46 -5.57 -16.18
C HIS A 18 17.24 -5.62 -15.25
N PHE A 19 16.06 -5.19 -15.70
CA PHE A 19 14.88 -5.11 -14.86
C PHE A 19 14.46 -6.42 -14.16
N PRO A 20 14.70 -7.64 -14.71
CA PRO A 20 14.48 -8.88 -13.97
C PRO A 20 15.16 -8.92 -12.60
N GLU A 21 16.31 -8.27 -12.42
CA GLU A 21 17.00 -8.19 -11.12
C GLU A 21 16.15 -7.51 -10.05
N GLN A 22 15.34 -6.51 -10.44
CA GLN A 22 14.43 -5.83 -9.52
C GLN A 22 13.23 -6.71 -9.18
N ALA A 23 12.65 -7.38 -10.19
CA ALA A 23 11.52 -8.29 -9.98
C ALA A 23 11.91 -9.47 -9.06
N ASP A 24 13.07 -10.08 -9.29
CA ASP A 24 13.57 -11.20 -8.47
C ASP A 24 13.80 -10.77 -7.01
N ARG A 25 14.35 -9.57 -6.79
CA ARG A 25 14.50 -9.01 -5.44
C ARG A 25 13.17 -8.79 -4.73
N MET A 26 12.15 -8.30 -5.43
CA MET A 26 10.81 -8.13 -4.86
C MET A 26 10.24 -9.49 -4.46
N GLN A 27 10.33 -10.50 -5.32
CA GLN A 27 9.88 -11.87 -5.02
C GLN A 27 10.63 -12.48 -3.84
N GLN A 28 11.95 -12.26 -3.74
CA GLN A 28 12.72 -12.66 -2.58
C GLN A 28 12.23 -11.97 -1.29
N GLY A 29 11.86 -10.69 -1.37
CA GLY A 29 11.21 -9.97 -0.28
C GLY A 29 9.89 -10.61 0.15
N LEU A 30 9.03 -10.99 -0.80
CA LEU A 30 7.77 -11.69 -0.52
C LEU A 30 8.02 -13.03 0.18
N LEU A 31 9.00 -13.81 -0.29
CA LEU A 31 9.40 -15.08 0.33
C LEU A 31 9.92 -14.89 1.76
N ASN A 32 10.79 -13.91 1.97
CA ASN A 32 11.33 -13.58 3.29
C ASN A 32 10.21 -13.25 4.28
N GLN A 33 9.17 -12.53 3.83
CA GLN A 33 8.01 -12.22 4.66
C GLN A 33 7.22 -13.47 5.05
N GLN A 34 7.10 -14.46 4.16
CA GLN A 34 6.45 -15.74 4.50
C GLN A 34 7.25 -16.51 5.55
N LEU A 35 8.59 -16.56 5.41
CA LEU A 35 9.46 -17.20 6.37
C LEU A 35 9.38 -16.52 7.73
N LEU A 36 9.34 -15.18 7.75
CA LEU A 36 9.17 -14.42 8.98
C LEU A 36 7.84 -14.74 9.67
N GLY A 37 6.73 -14.73 8.93
CA GLY A 37 5.41 -15.11 9.46
C GLY A 37 5.41 -16.52 10.04
N ARG A 38 6.00 -17.48 9.33
CA ARG A 38 6.09 -18.87 9.78
C ARG A 38 6.92 -19.03 11.07
N LEU A 39 8.02 -18.27 11.21
CA LEU A 39 8.83 -18.27 12.43
C LEU A 39 8.13 -17.60 13.62
N LEU A 40 7.31 -16.56 13.37
CA LEU A 40 6.49 -15.92 14.40
C LEU A 40 5.34 -16.84 14.85
N ASN A 41 4.76 -17.61 13.93
CA ASN A 41 3.61 -18.46 14.20
C ASN A 41 3.97 -19.87 14.70
N SER A 42 5.16 -20.39 14.42
CA SER A 42 5.53 -21.75 14.83
C SER A 42 5.88 -21.84 16.33
N PRO A 43 5.36 -22.83 17.08
CA PRO A 43 5.78 -23.08 18.46
C PRO A 43 7.25 -23.54 18.57
N THR A 44 7.87 -23.93 17.44
CA THR A 44 9.31 -24.22 17.34
C THR A 44 10.09 -23.09 16.65
N GLY A 45 9.47 -21.92 16.48
CA GLY A 45 10.06 -20.74 15.85
C GLY A 45 10.74 -19.82 16.88
N PHE A 46 10.58 -18.50 16.72
CA PHE A 46 11.30 -17.51 17.53
C PHE A 46 11.12 -17.69 19.03
N VAL A 47 9.95 -18.15 19.47
CA VAL A 47 9.67 -18.36 20.91
C VAL A 47 10.60 -19.37 21.59
N THR A 48 11.36 -20.16 20.82
CA THR A 48 12.34 -21.13 21.35
C THR A 48 13.75 -20.57 21.50
N ASP A 49 14.04 -19.42 20.89
CA ASP A 49 15.36 -18.79 20.94
C ASP A 49 15.44 -17.80 22.10
N SER A 50 16.50 -17.93 22.91
CA SER A 50 16.78 -17.04 24.05
C SER A 50 16.83 -15.56 23.69
N ALA A 51 17.14 -15.20 22.44
CA ALA A 51 17.14 -13.81 21.97
C ALA A 51 15.71 -13.20 21.92
N PHE A 52 14.68 -14.03 21.89
CA PHE A 52 13.27 -13.63 21.88
C PHE A 52 12.56 -14.02 23.18
N GLN A 53 13.32 -14.19 24.27
CA GLN A 53 12.80 -14.47 25.60
C GLN A 53 13.25 -13.37 26.57
N SER A 54 12.42 -13.06 27.57
CA SER A 54 12.82 -12.25 28.71
C SER A 54 13.81 -13.03 29.59
N GLY A 55 14.44 -12.34 30.56
CA GLY A 55 15.44 -12.96 31.45
C GLY A 55 14.93 -14.12 32.31
N ASP A 56 13.62 -14.27 32.45
CA ASP A 56 12.92 -15.37 33.11
C ASP A 56 12.42 -16.46 32.13
N GLY A 57 12.73 -16.34 30.84
CA GLY A 57 12.44 -17.34 29.81
C GLY A 57 11.07 -17.22 29.13
N HIS A 58 10.29 -16.15 29.41
CA HIS A 58 9.01 -15.94 28.74
C HIS A 58 9.18 -15.38 27.32
N PRO A 59 8.41 -15.85 26.32
CA PRO A 59 8.48 -15.29 24.97
C PRO A 59 8.14 -13.80 24.91
N LEU A 60 8.96 -13.02 24.18
CA LEU A 60 8.75 -11.60 23.93
C LEU A 60 7.84 -11.33 22.72
N VAL A 61 7.54 -12.35 21.93
CA VAL A 61 6.66 -12.29 20.76
C VAL A 61 5.43 -13.16 20.95
N ALA A 62 4.27 -12.65 20.56
CA ALA A 62 3.02 -13.39 20.61
C ALA A 62 2.98 -14.43 19.48
N ASN A 63 3.04 -15.71 19.84
CA ASN A 63 2.99 -16.82 18.88
C ASN A 63 1.59 -17.00 18.28
N GLY A 64 1.51 -17.14 16.95
CA GLY A 64 0.26 -17.45 16.23
C GLY A 64 -0.71 -16.28 16.07
N ALA A 65 -0.29 -15.06 16.41
CA ALA A 65 -1.10 -13.85 16.35
C ALA A 65 -0.67 -12.87 15.23
N THR A 66 0.07 -13.35 14.23
CA THR A 66 0.64 -12.51 13.17
C THR A 66 -0.44 -11.81 12.35
N GLN A 67 -0.28 -10.50 12.18
CA GLN A 67 -1.06 -9.68 11.25
C GLN A 67 -0.10 -8.91 10.33
N PHE A 68 -0.59 -8.44 9.18
CA PHE A 68 0.24 -7.69 8.24
C PHE A 68 -0.10 -6.20 8.26
N VAL A 69 0.93 -5.36 8.32
CA VAL A 69 0.84 -3.92 8.11
C VAL A 69 1.94 -3.50 7.14
N GLY A 70 1.57 -2.80 6.08
CA GLY A 70 2.52 -2.24 5.13
C GLY A 70 2.07 -0.85 4.68
N ASN A 71 2.96 0.13 4.82
CA ASN A 71 2.70 1.51 4.41
C ASN A 71 3.52 1.85 3.15
N SER A 72 2.99 2.70 2.27
CA SER A 72 3.70 3.18 1.07
C SER A 72 4.14 2.03 0.17
N GLN A 73 5.43 1.92 -0.14
CA GLN A 73 6.02 0.75 -0.80
C GLN A 73 5.67 -0.57 -0.09
N GLY A 74 5.62 -0.58 1.25
CA GLY A 74 5.14 -1.75 2.00
C GLY A 74 3.66 -2.06 1.75
N GLY A 75 2.83 -1.06 1.41
CA GLY A 75 1.44 -1.24 0.99
C GLY A 75 1.31 -1.70 -0.48
N ILE A 76 2.18 -1.21 -1.37
CA ILE A 76 2.24 -1.61 -2.79
C ILE A 76 2.72 -3.07 -2.96
N LEU A 77 3.67 -3.51 -2.13
CA LEU A 77 4.14 -4.90 -2.13
C LEU A 77 3.34 -5.79 -1.16
N GLY A 78 2.68 -5.18 -0.19
CA GLY A 78 2.07 -5.88 0.95
C GLY A 78 0.84 -6.69 0.60
N GLY A 79 0.05 -6.25 -0.37
CA GLY A 79 -1.04 -7.07 -0.90
C GLY A 79 -0.49 -8.31 -1.61
N ALA A 80 0.54 -8.18 -2.44
CA ALA A 80 1.21 -9.33 -3.06
C ALA A 80 1.77 -10.31 -2.01
N ALA A 81 2.46 -9.81 -0.98
CA ALA A 81 2.95 -10.64 0.12
C ALA A 81 1.81 -11.38 0.84
N SER A 82 0.67 -10.73 0.97
CA SER A 82 -0.50 -11.26 1.67
C SER A 82 -1.29 -12.26 0.84
N ALA A 83 -1.37 -12.08 -0.49
CA ALA A 83 -2.10 -12.97 -1.40
C ALA A 83 -1.55 -14.39 -1.39
N ILE A 84 -0.25 -14.56 -1.10
CA ILE A 84 0.42 -15.87 -1.06
C ILE A 84 0.60 -16.43 0.35
N SER A 85 0.08 -15.75 1.38
CA SER A 85 0.39 -16.09 2.76
C SER A 85 -0.62 -17.02 3.40
N THR A 86 -0.15 -18.01 4.14
CA THR A 86 -0.95 -18.79 5.10
C THR A 86 -0.76 -18.31 6.54
N GLU A 87 0.09 -17.31 6.76
CA GLU A 87 0.60 -16.93 8.08
C GLU A 87 -0.18 -15.79 8.73
N TRP A 88 -0.98 -15.05 7.96
CA TRP A 88 -1.87 -14.01 8.46
C TRP A 88 -3.17 -13.96 7.66
N SER A 89 -4.23 -13.45 8.29
CA SER A 89 -5.56 -13.30 7.69
C SER A 89 -6.02 -11.85 7.55
N ARG A 90 -5.49 -10.92 8.36
CA ARG A 90 -5.84 -9.49 8.28
C ARG A 90 -4.64 -8.66 7.86
N VAL A 91 -4.94 -7.67 7.04
CA VAL A 91 -3.96 -6.86 6.31
C VAL A 91 -4.38 -5.40 6.42
N VAL A 92 -3.49 -4.54 6.91
CA VAL A 92 -3.61 -3.09 6.76
C VAL A 92 -2.60 -2.63 5.72
N LEU A 93 -3.10 -1.92 4.70
CA LEU A 93 -2.32 -1.32 3.64
C LEU A 93 -2.47 0.21 3.74
N GLY A 94 -1.47 0.88 4.30
CA GLY A 94 -1.47 2.34 4.44
C GLY A 94 -0.87 3.03 3.22
N VAL A 95 -1.52 4.07 2.72
CA VAL A 95 -1.20 4.79 1.48
C VAL A 95 -0.71 3.85 0.36
N PRO A 96 -1.47 2.77 0.04
CA PRO A 96 -1.01 1.74 -0.87
C PRO A 96 -1.31 2.10 -2.32
N GLY A 97 -0.73 1.36 -3.25
CA GLY A 97 -1.00 1.52 -4.67
C GLY A 97 -0.86 0.20 -5.42
N ILE A 98 -1.06 0.28 -6.73
CA ILE A 98 -0.98 -0.79 -7.71
C ILE A 98 -0.57 -0.20 -9.07
N THR A 99 0.04 -1.00 -9.93
CA THR A 99 0.39 -0.60 -11.31
C THR A 99 1.40 0.56 -11.31
N TYR A 100 2.67 0.26 -11.08
CA TYR A 100 3.75 1.27 -11.10
C TYR A 100 3.77 2.16 -12.34
N SER A 101 3.42 1.64 -13.52
CA SER A 101 3.37 2.44 -14.75
C SER A 101 2.30 3.53 -14.74
N LEU A 102 1.23 3.35 -13.94
CA LEU A 102 0.21 4.37 -13.68
C LEU A 102 0.67 5.34 -12.58
N LEU A 103 1.29 4.81 -11.53
CA LEU A 103 1.67 5.52 -10.31
C LEU A 103 2.86 6.45 -10.53
N LEU A 104 3.97 5.95 -11.10
CA LEU A 104 5.25 6.65 -11.11
C LEU A 104 5.18 8.03 -11.78
N PRO A 105 4.56 8.21 -12.96
CA PRO A 105 4.45 9.54 -13.56
C PRO A 105 3.61 10.55 -12.74
N ARG A 106 2.85 10.08 -11.74
CA ARG A 106 2.04 10.87 -10.81
C ARG A 106 2.65 10.95 -9.40
N SER A 107 3.90 10.54 -9.23
CA SER A 107 4.59 10.53 -7.95
C SER A 107 5.63 11.65 -7.88
N SER A 108 5.64 12.41 -6.79
CA SER A 108 6.64 13.43 -6.49
C SER A 108 8.04 12.83 -6.28
N ASP A 109 8.13 11.52 -6.03
CA ASP A 109 9.40 10.79 -5.94
C ASP A 109 9.98 10.44 -7.30
N TRP A 110 9.18 10.40 -8.36
CA TRP A 110 9.63 9.95 -9.68
C TRP A 110 10.67 10.84 -10.36
N PRO A 111 10.60 12.18 -10.32
CA PRO A 111 11.52 13.05 -11.05
C PRO A 111 13.02 12.73 -10.86
N GLN A 112 13.43 12.36 -9.64
CA GLN A 112 14.83 12.02 -9.36
C GLN A 112 15.28 10.75 -10.11
N PHE A 113 14.42 9.75 -10.22
CA PHE A 113 14.67 8.50 -10.96
C PHE A 113 14.46 8.68 -12.46
N ALA A 114 13.47 9.49 -12.84
CA ALA A 114 13.18 9.84 -14.22
C ALA A 114 14.43 10.45 -14.89
N SER A 115 15.22 11.25 -14.19
CA SER A 115 16.43 11.87 -14.75
C SER A 115 17.39 10.87 -15.44
N VAL A 116 17.64 9.71 -14.81
CA VAL A 116 18.49 8.64 -15.37
C VAL A 116 17.78 7.95 -16.53
N PHE A 117 16.51 7.62 -16.35
CA PHE A 117 15.69 6.94 -17.34
C PHE A 117 15.52 7.77 -18.62
N GLU A 118 15.22 9.05 -18.50
CA GLU A 118 15.02 9.97 -19.61
C GLU A 118 16.30 10.27 -20.37
N GLN A 119 17.46 10.22 -19.70
CA GLN A 119 18.75 10.32 -20.36
C GLN A 119 19.09 9.06 -21.17
N ALA A 120 18.78 7.87 -20.64
CA ALA A 120 19.00 6.60 -21.32
C ALA A 120 18.02 6.36 -22.49
N TYR A 121 16.80 6.86 -22.36
CA TYR A 121 15.71 6.72 -23.34
C TYR A 121 15.20 8.10 -23.74
N PRO A 122 15.82 8.79 -24.71
CA PRO A 122 15.48 10.19 -25.02
C PRO A 122 14.12 10.37 -25.71
N ASP A 123 13.59 9.34 -26.38
CA ASP A 123 12.28 9.39 -27.04
C ASP A 123 11.14 9.14 -26.03
N PRO A 124 10.18 10.07 -25.85
CA PRO A 124 9.02 9.85 -25.00
C PRO A 124 8.17 8.63 -25.37
N ALA A 125 8.11 8.25 -26.66
CA ALA A 125 7.39 7.05 -27.09
C ALA A 125 8.06 5.78 -26.56
N ASP A 126 9.39 5.72 -26.62
CA ASP A 126 10.16 4.61 -26.05
C ASP A 126 9.96 4.51 -24.54
N ARG A 127 9.93 5.64 -23.84
CA ARG A 127 9.67 5.68 -22.38
C ARG A 127 8.33 5.07 -22.02
N LEU A 128 7.28 5.44 -22.75
CA LEU A 128 5.93 4.90 -22.54
C LEU A 128 5.89 3.39 -22.80
N LEU A 129 6.44 2.94 -23.93
CA LEU A 129 6.49 1.51 -24.26
C LEU A 129 7.32 0.73 -23.24
N ALA A 130 8.49 1.25 -22.88
CA ALA A 130 9.39 0.67 -21.90
C ALA A 130 8.70 0.49 -20.53
N MET A 131 8.02 1.53 -20.03
CA MET A 131 7.32 1.48 -18.75
C MET A 131 6.20 0.42 -18.75
N GLN A 132 5.47 0.29 -19.86
CA GLN A 132 4.43 -0.74 -20.01
C GLN A 132 5.01 -2.16 -20.11
N LEU A 133 6.17 -2.33 -20.75
CA LEU A 133 6.82 -3.64 -20.86
C LEU A 133 7.38 -4.11 -19.52
N ILE A 134 8.05 -3.23 -18.77
CA ILE A 134 8.61 -3.59 -17.46
C ILE A 134 7.52 -3.76 -16.39
N GLN A 135 6.33 -3.15 -16.57
CA GLN A 135 5.18 -3.40 -15.70
C GLN A 135 4.86 -4.90 -15.61
N LEU A 136 4.94 -5.64 -16.73
CA LEU A 136 4.72 -7.10 -16.74
C LEU A 136 5.70 -7.88 -15.85
N LEU A 137 6.89 -7.30 -15.59
CA LEU A 137 7.87 -7.86 -14.67
C LEU A 137 7.63 -7.39 -13.23
N TRP A 138 7.25 -6.13 -13.03
CA TRP A 138 6.84 -5.59 -11.73
C TRP A 138 5.65 -6.33 -11.13
N ASP A 139 4.68 -6.75 -11.96
CA ASP A 139 3.50 -7.50 -11.56
C ASP A 139 3.83 -8.74 -10.72
N ARG A 140 5.03 -9.31 -10.89
CA ARG A 140 5.52 -10.47 -10.15
C ARG A 140 5.83 -10.19 -8.67
N GLY A 141 5.87 -8.93 -8.26
CA GLY A 141 6.27 -8.54 -6.90
C GLY A 141 5.37 -7.50 -6.24
N GLU A 142 4.42 -6.91 -6.97
CA GLU A 142 3.53 -5.85 -6.46
C GLU A 142 2.05 -6.22 -6.63
N ASN A 143 1.17 -5.43 -6.04
CA ASN A 143 -0.26 -5.70 -6.00
C ASN A 143 -0.89 -6.03 -7.37
N ASN A 144 -0.36 -5.51 -8.48
CA ASN A 144 -0.98 -5.63 -9.81
C ASN A 144 -1.09 -7.08 -10.29
N GLY A 145 -0.15 -7.95 -9.91
CA GLY A 145 -0.22 -9.38 -10.25
C GLY A 145 -1.02 -10.24 -9.26
N TYR A 146 -1.42 -9.68 -8.11
CA TYR A 146 -1.87 -10.47 -6.96
C TYR A 146 -3.21 -10.05 -6.36
N ALA A 147 -3.65 -8.80 -6.54
CA ALA A 147 -4.81 -8.23 -5.85
C ALA A 147 -6.09 -9.04 -6.05
N GLN A 148 -6.31 -9.60 -7.25
CA GLN A 148 -7.44 -10.47 -7.56
C GLN A 148 -7.52 -11.72 -6.67
N HIS A 149 -6.37 -12.18 -6.13
CA HIS A 149 -6.28 -13.35 -5.26
C HIS A 149 -6.23 -13.02 -3.76
N LEU A 150 -6.42 -11.76 -3.41
CA LEU A 150 -6.31 -11.33 -2.01
C LEU A 150 -7.61 -11.57 -1.23
N THR A 151 -8.77 -11.34 -1.85
CA THR A 151 -10.08 -11.39 -1.21
C THR A 151 -11.01 -12.43 -1.85
N SER A 152 -11.51 -12.19 -3.06
CA SER A 152 -12.62 -12.97 -3.65
C SER A 152 -12.22 -14.26 -4.36
N ASP A 153 -10.99 -14.38 -4.87
CA ASP A 153 -10.51 -15.54 -5.62
C ASP A 153 -9.14 -16.02 -5.11
N PRO A 154 -8.99 -16.42 -3.83
CA PRO A 154 -7.69 -16.78 -3.29
C PRO A 154 -7.09 -18.02 -3.95
N TYR A 155 -5.75 -18.09 -3.98
CA TYR A 155 -5.04 -19.27 -4.48
C TYR A 155 -5.40 -20.55 -3.70
N PRO A 156 -5.28 -21.74 -4.32
CA PRO A 156 -5.54 -23.02 -3.64
C PRO A 156 -4.74 -23.15 -2.33
N GLY A 157 -5.46 -23.42 -1.23
CA GLY A 157 -4.86 -23.60 0.10
C GLY A 157 -4.57 -22.31 0.86
N ILE A 158 -4.85 -21.13 0.29
CA ILE A 158 -4.72 -19.84 0.97
C ILE A 158 -6.11 -19.30 1.33
N PRO A 159 -6.36 -18.90 2.59
CA PRO A 159 -7.62 -18.28 2.95
C PRO A 159 -7.68 -16.83 2.45
N ALA A 160 -8.88 -16.41 2.03
CA ALA A 160 -9.21 -15.02 1.73
C ALA A 160 -8.80 -14.09 2.87
N LYS A 161 -8.26 -12.92 2.53
CA LYS A 161 -7.85 -11.91 3.50
C LYS A 161 -8.98 -10.95 3.84
N GLN A 162 -8.89 -10.38 5.03
CA GLN A 162 -9.59 -9.15 5.36
C GLN A 162 -8.61 -7.99 5.19
N VAL A 163 -8.96 -7.00 4.38
CA VAL A 163 -8.06 -5.89 4.02
C VAL A 163 -8.65 -4.55 4.46
N LEU A 164 -7.87 -3.73 5.15
CA LEU A 164 -8.17 -2.31 5.37
C LEU A 164 -7.12 -1.49 4.62
N MET A 165 -7.56 -0.68 3.68
CA MET A 165 -6.73 0.31 3.01
C MET A 165 -6.98 1.67 3.64
N ILE A 166 -5.92 2.37 3.98
CA ILE A 166 -5.97 3.73 4.53
C ILE A 166 -5.34 4.64 3.50
N GLU A 167 -6.14 5.51 2.89
CA GLU A 167 -5.73 6.42 1.83
C GLU A 167 -5.60 7.84 2.37
N ALA A 168 -4.50 8.53 2.04
CA ALA A 168 -4.34 9.95 2.31
C ALA A 168 -4.84 10.74 1.09
N PHE A 169 -5.84 11.59 1.26
CA PHE A 169 -6.35 12.41 0.17
C PHE A 169 -5.28 13.40 -0.31
N GLY A 170 -5.06 13.45 -1.63
CA GLY A 170 -4.07 14.32 -2.24
C GLY A 170 -2.64 13.93 -1.91
N ASP A 171 -2.35 12.64 -1.73
CA ASP A 171 -1.01 12.08 -1.55
C ASP A 171 -0.09 12.42 -2.73
N HIS A 172 1.12 12.91 -2.44
CA HIS A 172 2.07 13.35 -3.48
C HIS A 172 2.90 12.18 -4.03
N GLN A 173 3.11 11.14 -3.23
CA GLN A 173 4.01 10.02 -3.56
C GLN A 173 3.25 8.85 -4.19
N VAL A 174 2.07 8.53 -3.69
CA VAL A 174 1.21 7.45 -4.19
C VAL A 174 -0.11 8.03 -4.65
N ALA A 175 -0.28 8.13 -5.97
CA ALA A 175 -1.47 8.76 -6.53
C ALA A 175 -2.76 8.03 -6.11
N ASN A 176 -3.74 8.78 -5.59
CA ASN A 176 -5.03 8.24 -5.12
C ASN A 176 -5.71 7.32 -6.14
N VAL A 177 -5.65 7.65 -7.43
CA VAL A 177 -6.21 6.80 -8.50
C VAL A 177 -5.62 5.38 -8.50
N SER A 178 -4.36 5.21 -8.13
CA SER A 178 -3.70 3.90 -7.98
C SER A 178 -4.27 3.15 -6.78
N THR A 179 -4.39 3.79 -5.62
CA THR A 179 -5.04 3.24 -4.42
C THR A 179 -6.47 2.79 -4.71
N GLU A 180 -7.25 3.60 -5.42
CA GLU A 180 -8.63 3.27 -5.75
C GLU A 180 -8.75 2.14 -6.80
N VAL A 181 -7.80 2.01 -7.74
CA VAL A 181 -7.75 0.84 -8.63
C VAL A 181 -7.52 -0.42 -7.82
N LEU A 182 -6.62 -0.39 -6.83
CA LEU A 182 -6.43 -1.51 -5.91
C LEU A 182 -7.74 -1.80 -5.17
N ALA A 183 -8.37 -0.80 -4.57
CA ALA A 183 -9.61 -0.97 -3.81
C ALA A 183 -10.73 -1.61 -4.65
N ARG A 184 -10.92 -1.15 -5.90
CA ARG A 184 -11.89 -1.74 -6.82
C ARG A 184 -11.54 -3.19 -7.17
N THR A 185 -10.27 -3.49 -7.39
CA THR A 185 -9.79 -4.85 -7.70
C THR A 185 -10.01 -5.81 -6.54
N LEU A 186 -9.91 -5.33 -5.29
CA LEU A 186 -10.20 -6.10 -4.08
C LEU A 186 -11.69 -6.28 -3.79
N GLY A 187 -12.57 -5.62 -4.54
CA GLY A 187 -14.00 -5.56 -4.27
C GLY A 187 -14.32 -4.82 -2.97
N ALA A 188 -13.54 -3.78 -2.64
CA ALA A 188 -13.68 -3.05 -1.39
C ALA A 188 -14.93 -2.18 -1.34
N ALA A 189 -15.46 -1.97 -0.14
CA ALA A 189 -16.39 -0.90 0.15
C ALA A 189 -15.65 0.29 0.79
N ALA A 190 -16.08 1.51 0.50
CA ALA A 190 -15.52 2.71 1.11
C ALA A 190 -16.31 3.09 2.35
N LEU A 191 -15.63 3.35 3.46
CA LEU A 191 -16.25 3.92 4.66
C LEU A 191 -16.77 5.33 4.35
N GLN A 192 -18.01 5.61 4.75
CA GLN A 192 -18.74 6.82 4.36
C GLN A 192 -19.00 7.76 5.54
N PRO A 193 -19.02 9.07 5.31
CA PRO A 193 -18.66 9.75 4.04
C PRO A 193 -17.13 9.77 3.84
N THR A 194 -16.65 9.54 2.61
CA THR A 194 -15.19 9.48 2.34
C THR A 194 -14.50 10.84 2.43
N LEU A 195 -15.15 11.90 1.96
CA LEU A 195 -14.61 13.26 1.93
C LEU A 195 -15.71 14.27 2.26
N ALA A 196 -15.30 15.43 2.78
CA ALA A 196 -16.22 16.55 2.93
C ALA A 196 -16.70 17.08 1.56
N SER A 197 -17.90 17.65 1.53
CA SER A 197 -18.48 18.20 0.30
C SER A 197 -17.55 19.24 -0.35
N GLY A 198 -17.32 19.10 -1.66
CA GLY A 198 -16.48 20.01 -2.44
C GLY A 198 -14.97 19.77 -2.33
N ARG A 199 -14.52 18.70 -1.65
CA ARG A 199 -13.09 18.38 -1.53
C ARG A 199 -12.50 17.73 -2.77
N SER A 200 -13.20 16.78 -3.38
CA SER A 200 -12.73 16.14 -4.62
C SER A 200 -13.11 16.95 -5.86
N LYS A 201 -12.27 16.85 -6.90
CA LYS A 201 -12.53 17.36 -8.27
C LYS A 201 -13.24 16.33 -9.15
N ASP A 202 -13.39 15.09 -8.69
CA ASP A 202 -14.02 14.02 -9.46
C ASP A 202 -15.53 14.26 -9.59
N VAL A 203 -16.10 13.76 -10.70
CA VAL A 203 -17.55 13.76 -10.89
C VAL A 203 -18.23 12.88 -9.84
N VAL A 204 -17.62 11.73 -9.53
CA VAL A 204 -18.04 10.82 -8.47
C VAL A 204 -16.79 10.44 -7.68
N PRO A 205 -16.60 10.99 -6.47
CA PRO A 205 -15.49 10.60 -5.60
C PRO A 205 -15.52 9.09 -5.34
N GLN A 206 -14.37 8.43 -5.39
CA GLN A 206 -14.23 6.98 -5.17
C GLN A 206 -15.13 6.17 -6.13
N TRP A 207 -15.19 6.58 -7.39
CA TRP A 207 -16.03 5.94 -8.41
C TRP A 207 -15.87 4.41 -8.42
N GLY A 208 -17.00 3.70 -8.48
CA GLY A 208 -17.02 2.24 -8.53
C GLY A 208 -16.81 1.54 -7.18
N LEU A 209 -16.66 2.28 -6.08
CA LEU A 209 -16.63 1.73 -4.73
C LEU A 209 -17.99 1.94 -4.04
N PRO A 210 -18.70 0.88 -3.61
CA PRO A 210 -19.92 1.04 -2.83
C PRO A 210 -19.60 1.61 -1.43
N GLY A 211 -20.56 2.32 -0.84
CA GLY A 211 -20.46 2.69 0.57
C GLY A 211 -20.56 1.47 1.48
N TYR A 212 -19.72 1.42 2.51
CA TYR A 212 -19.78 0.37 3.53
C TYR A 212 -21.07 0.47 4.36
N THR A 213 -21.67 -0.68 4.62
CA THR A 213 -22.83 -0.84 5.51
C THR A 213 -22.52 -1.91 6.55
N ALA A 214 -22.97 -1.71 7.79
CA ALA A 214 -22.61 -2.59 8.91
C ALA A 214 -23.14 -4.04 8.80
N ASP A 215 -24.07 -4.29 7.88
CA ASP A 215 -24.66 -5.59 7.56
C ASP A 215 -23.88 -6.38 6.48
N ALA A 216 -22.92 -5.75 5.79
CA ALA A 216 -22.10 -6.41 4.79
C ALA A 216 -20.89 -7.15 5.41
N PRO A 217 -20.58 -8.39 4.97
CA PRO A 217 -19.34 -9.07 5.35
C PRO A 217 -18.12 -8.24 4.94
N ILE A 218 -17.17 -8.08 5.88
CA ILE A 218 -15.96 -7.29 5.65
C ILE A 218 -14.90 -8.14 4.95
N THR A 219 -14.73 -7.91 3.65
CA THR A 219 -13.64 -8.47 2.82
C THR A 219 -12.54 -7.45 2.60
N ALA A 220 -12.86 -6.28 2.06
CA ALA A 220 -11.96 -5.15 1.92
C ALA A 220 -12.66 -3.83 2.21
N LEU A 221 -11.97 -2.92 2.88
CA LEU A 221 -12.43 -1.57 3.19
C LEU A 221 -11.42 -0.53 2.72
N LEU A 222 -11.93 0.59 2.24
CA LEU A 222 -11.16 1.81 2.01
C LEU A 222 -11.60 2.88 3.00
N GLU A 223 -10.68 3.37 3.81
CA GLU A 223 -10.85 4.58 4.63
C GLU A 223 -10.04 5.72 4.00
N MET A 224 -10.68 6.87 3.84
CA MET A 224 -10.06 8.08 3.30
C MET A 224 -9.78 9.09 4.41
N TRP A 225 -8.54 9.58 4.49
CA TRP A 225 -8.12 10.61 5.44
C TRP A 225 -7.70 11.90 4.74
N ASP A 226 -8.34 13.01 5.09
CA ASP A 226 -8.03 14.34 4.58
C ASP A 226 -7.17 15.15 5.57
N PHE A 227 -5.95 15.48 5.17
CA PHE A 227 -5.01 16.25 5.99
C PHE A 227 -4.95 17.74 5.62
N GLY A 228 -5.91 18.22 4.81
CA GLY A 228 -6.02 19.63 4.42
C GLY A 228 -5.27 20.01 3.14
N THR A 229 -4.76 19.04 2.39
CA THR A 229 -4.08 19.26 1.11
C THR A 229 -5.08 19.56 -0.02
N PRO A 230 -4.72 20.34 -1.06
CA PRO A 230 -5.57 20.50 -2.23
C PRO A 230 -5.82 19.17 -2.95
N ALA A 231 -6.97 19.05 -3.63
CA ALA A 231 -7.28 17.88 -4.44
C ALA A 231 -6.19 17.64 -5.50
N PRO A 232 -5.79 16.37 -5.74
CA PRO A 232 -4.69 16.05 -6.64
C PRO A 232 -4.95 16.56 -8.08
N PRO A 233 -3.90 16.74 -8.90
CA PRO A 233 -4.06 17.12 -10.30
C PRO A 233 -4.94 16.12 -11.07
N THR A 234 -5.79 16.61 -11.97
CA THR A 234 -6.61 15.77 -12.88
C THR A 234 -5.85 15.33 -14.14
N VAL A 235 -4.54 15.54 -14.15
CA VAL A 235 -3.64 15.23 -15.27
C VAL A 235 -2.57 14.24 -14.80
N ASN A 236 -1.75 13.74 -15.74
CA ASN A 236 -0.68 12.79 -15.43
C ASN A 236 0.57 13.49 -14.85
N LEU A 237 0.41 14.17 -13.73
CA LEU A 237 1.49 14.85 -13.00
C LEU A 237 1.26 14.69 -11.49
N PRO A 238 2.33 14.64 -10.68
CA PRO A 238 2.19 14.62 -9.23
C PRO A 238 1.67 15.96 -8.69
N PRO A 239 0.98 15.97 -7.54
CA PRO A 239 0.93 17.15 -6.68
C PRO A 239 2.36 17.52 -6.26
N THR A 240 2.69 18.81 -6.24
CA THR A 240 4.00 19.31 -5.81
C THR A 240 3.87 20.51 -4.90
N GLU A 241 4.83 20.66 -3.99
CA GLU A 241 5.00 21.86 -3.19
C GLU A 241 5.54 23.04 -4.03
N PRO A 242 5.12 24.29 -3.74
CA PRO A 242 4.19 24.68 -2.67
C PRO A 242 2.69 24.61 -3.05
N GLU A 243 2.35 24.42 -4.33
CA GLU A 243 0.98 24.59 -4.84
C GLU A 243 -0.03 23.62 -4.24
N TYR A 244 0.42 22.40 -3.89
CA TYR A 244 -0.41 21.34 -3.30
C TYR A 244 -0.18 21.15 -1.79
N GLY A 245 0.37 22.16 -1.11
CA GLY A 245 0.62 22.11 0.33
C GLY A 245 1.63 21.02 0.72
N GLN A 246 1.76 20.77 2.02
CA GLN A 246 2.67 19.73 2.52
C GLN A 246 2.19 18.33 2.11
N ASP A 247 3.12 17.49 1.65
CA ASP A 247 2.84 16.09 1.29
C ASP A 247 2.19 15.30 2.46
N PRO A 248 0.97 14.73 2.28
CA PRO A 248 0.28 14.03 3.34
C PRO A 248 0.66 12.55 3.44
N HIS A 249 1.53 12.03 2.57
CA HIS A 249 1.86 10.61 2.47
C HIS A 249 2.19 9.93 3.82
N GLY A 250 3.00 10.59 4.65
CA GLY A 250 3.37 10.10 5.98
C GLY A 250 2.45 10.54 7.13
N ALA A 251 1.44 11.35 6.86
CA ALA A 251 0.65 12.03 7.89
C ALA A 251 -0.16 11.06 8.76
N GLY A 252 -0.70 9.99 8.16
CA GLY A 252 -1.49 8.99 8.89
C GLY A 252 -0.73 8.31 10.04
N SER A 253 0.60 8.15 9.92
CA SER A 253 1.41 7.57 11.00
C SER A 253 1.54 8.50 12.23
N ARG A 254 1.21 9.79 12.07
CA ARG A 254 1.20 10.79 13.15
C ARG A 254 -0.19 11.06 13.70
N GLU A 255 -1.24 10.46 13.14
CA GLU A 255 -2.62 10.63 13.57
C GLU A 255 -3.05 9.44 14.47
N PRO A 256 -3.23 9.65 15.79
CA PRO A 256 -3.61 8.59 16.71
C PRO A 256 -4.90 7.83 16.32
N LYS A 257 -5.86 8.50 15.67
CA LYS A 257 -7.10 7.88 15.22
C LYS A 257 -6.89 6.88 14.07
N VAL A 258 -5.97 7.16 13.15
CA VAL A 258 -5.56 6.22 12.09
C VAL A 258 -4.98 4.95 12.72
N LEU A 259 -4.12 5.11 13.75
CA LEU A 259 -3.55 3.97 14.47
C LEU A 259 -4.62 3.18 15.23
N GLN A 260 -5.55 3.87 15.90
CA GLN A 260 -6.67 3.23 16.60
C GLN A 260 -7.51 2.39 15.62
N GLU A 261 -7.81 2.93 14.45
CA GLU A 261 -8.55 2.23 13.41
C GLU A 261 -7.81 0.99 12.91
N ALA A 262 -6.55 1.14 12.50
CA ALA A 262 -5.71 0.05 12.03
C ALA A 262 -5.61 -1.08 13.07
N PHE A 263 -5.31 -0.76 14.33
CA PHE A 263 -5.21 -1.76 15.39
C PHE A 263 -6.55 -2.42 15.71
N THR A 264 -7.64 -1.65 15.76
CA THR A 264 -8.98 -2.22 15.97
C THR A 264 -9.29 -3.23 14.88
N PHE A 265 -9.05 -2.89 13.61
CA PHE A 265 -9.25 -3.80 12.50
C PHE A 265 -8.36 -5.05 12.60
N LEU A 266 -7.06 -4.89 12.84
CA LEU A 266 -6.12 -6.01 12.93
C LEU A 266 -6.48 -6.98 14.08
N PHE A 267 -6.95 -6.49 15.22
CA PHE A 267 -7.26 -7.34 16.37
C PHE A 267 -8.68 -7.89 16.36
N THR A 268 -9.65 -7.18 15.81
CA THR A 268 -11.07 -7.56 15.87
C THR A 268 -11.65 -8.04 14.53
N GLY A 269 -11.06 -7.63 13.41
CA GLY A 269 -11.64 -7.82 12.08
C GLY A 269 -12.83 -6.90 11.78
N THR A 270 -13.04 -5.86 12.61
CA THR A 270 -14.13 -4.89 12.45
C THR A 270 -13.57 -3.48 12.25
N PRO A 271 -14.18 -2.61 11.41
CA PRO A 271 -13.77 -1.23 11.27
C PRO A 271 -14.04 -0.44 12.54
N ALA A 272 -13.21 0.57 12.82
CA ALA A 272 -13.46 1.54 13.87
C ALA A 272 -13.94 2.85 13.27
N PHE A 273 -15.12 3.32 13.67
CA PHE A 273 -15.66 4.61 13.24
C PHE A 273 -15.07 5.78 14.05
N VAL A 274 -13.79 6.06 13.86
CA VAL A 274 -13.02 7.03 14.67
C VAL A 274 -13.35 8.50 14.36
N CYS A 275 -14.12 8.75 13.29
CA CYS A 275 -14.51 10.08 12.82
C CYS A 275 -15.96 10.45 13.15
N GLY A 276 -16.67 9.63 13.93
CA GLY A 276 -17.99 9.99 14.47
C GLY A 276 -19.09 10.16 13.42
N GLY A 277 -19.01 9.42 12.31
CA GLY A 277 -19.98 9.49 11.20
C GLY A 277 -19.76 10.68 10.26
N LEU A 278 -18.66 11.41 10.41
CA LEU A 278 -18.19 12.45 9.50
C LEU A 278 -17.00 11.94 8.68
N ALA A 279 -16.66 12.67 7.61
CA ALA A 279 -15.46 12.38 6.84
C ALA A 279 -14.23 12.58 7.70
N CYS A 280 -13.25 11.68 7.56
CA CYS A 280 -12.05 11.75 8.39
C CYS A 280 -11.14 12.89 7.95
N THR A 281 -10.87 13.77 8.92
CA THR A 281 -9.97 14.92 8.74
C THR A 281 -8.97 14.97 9.88
N SER A 282 -7.75 15.43 9.60
CA SER A 282 -6.73 15.66 10.62
C SER A 282 -5.93 16.94 10.34
N THR A 283 -5.44 17.57 11.40
CA THR A 283 -4.63 18.79 11.36
C THR A 283 -3.16 18.53 11.69
N VAL A 284 -2.70 17.28 11.67
CA VAL A 284 -1.30 16.92 12.03
C VAL A 284 -0.23 17.49 11.07
N LEU A 285 -0.63 18.03 9.93
CA LEU A 285 0.25 18.77 9.01
C LEU A 285 0.25 20.29 9.25
N SER A 286 -0.74 20.83 9.94
CA SER A 286 -0.88 22.26 10.21
C SER A 286 -0.50 22.67 11.64
N GLY A 287 -0.09 21.71 12.47
CA GLY A 287 0.33 21.88 13.86
C GLY A 287 1.85 21.94 14.06
#